data_AF-J1LPL3-F1
#
_entry.id   AF-J1LPL3-F1
#
_cell.length_a   1.000
_cell.length_b   1.000
_cell.length_c   1.000
_cell.angle_alpha   90.00
_cell.angle_beta   90.00
_cell.angle_gamma   90.00
#
_symmetry.space_group_name_H-M   'P 1'
#
loop_
_entity.id
_entity.type
_entity.pdbx_description
1 polymer ?
#
loop_
_entity_poly.entity_id
_entity_poly.type
_entity_poly.pdbx_seq_one_letter_code
_entity_poly.pdbx_strand_id
1 'polypeptide(L)'
;MDSRSQLIAQINALHEEQEHQKIIALIERDAPTSLDYELTGLLARAYINYAQPYMDSFKELIGHAVELLRGVEAEGMADPVWYYRIGTALYWQDEEESALTYLEQCLAMDPTNEHAPEVIEQCKRALDRRRVVRPVELKRLVDFFETNDYAYDVKDNRLHTGFTNGFYVFSVVNDGADVSMWGAVREEVSMELRSRLLQACNDWNASTTWPKVYVASLDDGRQRLCAEQYVTARLGLTDSQLFVNLDRFISSAESFFKDQIERIPALGGTEE
;
A
#
# COMPACT_ATOMS: atom_id res chain seq x y z
N MET A 1 -25.90 -32.21 -24.58
CA MET A 1 -24.63 -31.80 -23.96
C MET A 1 -24.48 -32.61 -22.70
N ASP A 2 -23.30 -33.15 -22.44
CA ASP A 2 -23.00 -33.81 -21.17
C ASP A 2 -23.04 -32.79 -20.01
N SER A 3 -23.36 -33.25 -18.80
CA SER A 3 -23.53 -32.41 -17.60
C SER A 3 -22.30 -31.55 -17.31
N ARG A 4 -21.10 -32.08 -17.60
CA ARG A 4 -19.84 -31.35 -17.50
C ARG A 4 -19.77 -30.15 -18.45
N SER A 5 -20.10 -30.34 -19.72
CA SER A 5 -20.04 -29.27 -20.72
C SER A 5 -21.03 -28.15 -20.41
N GLN A 6 -22.18 -28.48 -19.79
CA GLN A 6 -23.15 -27.49 -19.34
C GLN A 6 -22.60 -26.67 -18.16
N LEU A 7 -21.94 -27.31 -17.20
CA LEU A 7 -21.28 -26.63 -16.09
C LEU A 7 -20.20 -25.65 -16.57
N ILE A 8 -19.32 -26.08 -17.48
CA ILE A 8 -18.27 -25.22 -18.04
C ILE A 8 -18.87 -24.03 -18.81
N ALA A 9 -19.90 -24.26 -19.61
CA ALA A 9 -20.60 -23.18 -20.33
C ALA A 9 -21.22 -22.16 -19.36
N GLN A 10 -21.82 -22.63 -18.26
CA GLN A 10 -22.37 -21.76 -17.22
C GLN A 10 -21.28 -20.95 -16.51
N ILE A 11 -20.14 -21.56 -16.17
CA ILE A 11 -18.99 -20.87 -15.56
C ILE A 11 -18.47 -19.77 -16.50
N ASN A 12 -18.38 -20.04 -17.80
CA ASN A 12 -17.92 -19.05 -18.76
C ASN A 12 -18.90 -17.89 -18.93
N ALA A 13 -20.21 -18.16 -19.00
CA ALA A 13 -21.22 -17.11 -19.03
C ALA A 13 -21.15 -16.21 -17.78
N LEU A 14 -21.05 -16.80 -16.59
CA LEU A 14 -20.87 -16.04 -15.35
C LEU A 14 -19.57 -15.23 -15.33
N HIS A 15 -18.51 -15.74 -15.97
CA HIS A 15 -17.24 -15.02 -16.05
C HIS A 15 -17.33 -13.79 -16.95
N GLU A 16 -18.02 -13.90 -18.09
CA GLU A 16 -18.31 -12.77 -18.97
C GLU A 16 -19.17 -11.70 -18.27
N GLU A 17 -20.07 -12.13 -17.40
CA GLU A 17 -20.90 -11.26 -16.55
C GLU A 17 -20.15 -10.70 -15.31
N GLN A 18 -18.86 -11.04 -15.12
CA GLN A 18 -18.04 -10.68 -13.95
C GLN A 18 -18.59 -11.21 -12.60
N GLU A 19 -19.42 -12.25 -12.65
CA GLU A 19 -20.09 -12.86 -11.50
C GLU A 19 -19.20 -13.90 -10.81
N HIS A 20 -17.97 -13.51 -10.46
CA HIS A 20 -16.93 -14.41 -9.98
C HIS A 20 -17.29 -15.12 -8.66
N GLN A 21 -18.00 -14.43 -7.76
CA GLN A 21 -18.51 -15.04 -6.53
C GLN A 21 -19.49 -16.19 -6.81
N LYS A 22 -20.35 -16.05 -7.83
CA LYS A 22 -21.30 -17.10 -8.22
C LYS A 22 -20.57 -18.31 -8.82
N ILE A 23 -19.46 -18.11 -9.53
CA ILE A 23 -18.61 -19.19 -10.02
C ILE A 23 -18.02 -19.98 -8.86
N ILE A 24 -17.44 -19.30 -7.87
CA ILE A 24 -16.87 -19.94 -6.66
C ILE A 24 -17.96 -20.78 -5.99
N ALA A 25 -19.10 -20.19 -5.68
CA ALA A 25 -20.21 -20.89 -5.03
C ALA A 25 -20.73 -22.08 -5.85
N LEU A 26 -20.79 -21.95 -7.18
CA LEU A 26 -21.23 -23.03 -8.08
C LEU A 26 -20.27 -24.21 -8.03
N ILE A 27 -18.96 -23.97 -8.11
CA ILE A 27 -17.96 -25.04 -8.13
C ILE A 27 -17.78 -25.65 -6.74
N GLU A 28 -17.78 -24.88 -5.66
CA GLU A 28 -17.58 -25.40 -4.30
C GLU A 28 -18.80 -26.16 -3.77
N ARG A 29 -20.02 -25.67 -4.02
CA ARG A 29 -21.25 -26.34 -3.56
C ARG A 29 -21.45 -27.68 -4.26
N ASP A 30 -21.19 -27.69 -5.57
CA ASP A 30 -21.43 -28.84 -6.43
C ASP A 30 -20.12 -29.61 -6.71
N ALA A 31 -19.10 -29.40 -5.86
CA ALA A 31 -17.76 -29.95 -6.05
C ALA A 31 -17.82 -31.47 -6.24
N PRO A 32 -17.39 -32.01 -7.39
CA PRO A 32 -17.15 -33.44 -7.49
C PRO A 32 -16.10 -33.84 -6.45
N THR A 33 -16.10 -35.11 -6.02
CA THR A 33 -15.17 -35.63 -4.99
C THR A 33 -13.69 -35.35 -5.32
N SER A 34 -13.38 -35.08 -6.59
CA SER A 34 -12.13 -34.49 -7.06
C SER A 34 -12.41 -33.52 -8.20
N LEU A 35 -11.86 -32.31 -8.13
CA LEU A 35 -11.78 -31.39 -9.28
C LEU A 35 -10.69 -31.87 -10.23
N ASP A 36 -10.97 -31.84 -11.53
CA ASP A 36 -9.91 -32.03 -12.52
C ASP A 36 -9.23 -30.70 -12.88
N TYR A 37 -8.15 -30.80 -13.65
CA TYR A 37 -7.30 -29.69 -14.07
C TYR A 37 -8.10 -28.45 -14.55
N GLU A 38 -9.06 -28.65 -15.44
CA GLU A 38 -9.84 -27.56 -16.03
C GLU A 38 -10.71 -26.85 -14.99
N LEU A 39 -11.47 -27.60 -14.18
CA LEU A 39 -12.32 -27.01 -13.14
C LEU A 39 -11.49 -26.36 -12.03
N THR A 40 -10.37 -26.96 -11.63
CA THR A 40 -9.43 -26.37 -10.66
C THR A 40 -8.89 -25.03 -11.17
N GLY A 41 -8.48 -24.97 -12.43
CA GLY A 41 -8.01 -23.73 -13.05
C GLY A 41 -9.09 -22.65 -13.15
N LEU A 42 -10.34 -23.03 -13.46
CA LEU A 42 -11.48 -22.09 -13.53
C LEU A 42 -11.86 -21.56 -12.14
N LEU A 43 -11.80 -22.41 -11.11
CA LEU A 43 -12.01 -22.01 -9.72
C LEU A 43 -10.92 -21.04 -9.25
N ALA A 44 -9.65 -21.35 -9.50
CA ALA A 44 -8.56 -20.45 -9.16
C ALA A 44 -8.69 -19.08 -9.86
N ARG A 45 -9.06 -19.06 -11.15
CA ARG A 45 -9.37 -17.80 -11.86
C ARG A 45 -10.48 -17.01 -11.17
N ALA A 46 -11.54 -17.69 -10.74
CA ALA A 46 -12.66 -17.04 -10.08
C ALA A 46 -12.23 -16.40 -8.74
N TYR A 47 -11.40 -17.09 -7.93
CA TYR A 47 -10.82 -16.51 -6.73
C TYR A 47 -9.93 -15.29 -7.02
N ILE A 48 -9.03 -15.39 -7.99
CA ILE A 48 -8.13 -14.29 -8.38
C ILE A 48 -8.93 -13.04 -8.76
N ASN A 49 -9.99 -13.20 -9.55
CA ASN A 49 -10.79 -12.05 -9.98
C ASN A 49 -11.76 -11.53 -8.91
N TYR A 50 -12.27 -12.42 -8.05
CA TYR A 50 -13.19 -12.04 -6.98
C TYR A 50 -12.47 -11.29 -5.85
N ALA A 51 -11.24 -11.68 -5.52
CA ALA A 51 -10.47 -11.05 -4.46
C ALA A 51 -10.15 -9.60 -4.81
N GLN A 52 -10.61 -8.66 -3.96
CA GLN A 52 -10.31 -7.23 -4.09
C GLN A 52 -9.45 -6.74 -2.92
N PRO A 53 -8.47 -5.85 -3.12
CA PRO A 53 -7.52 -5.44 -2.08
C PRO A 53 -8.15 -4.84 -0.81
N TYR A 54 -9.37 -4.31 -0.90
CA TYR A 54 -10.10 -3.74 0.24
C TYR A 54 -10.81 -4.81 1.10
N MET A 55 -10.83 -6.07 0.68
CA MET A 55 -11.46 -7.16 1.44
C MET A 55 -10.50 -7.68 2.52
N ASP A 56 -10.98 -7.86 3.75
CA ASP A 56 -10.19 -8.48 4.82
C ASP A 56 -9.70 -9.90 4.44
N SER A 57 -10.50 -10.63 3.66
CA SER A 57 -10.18 -11.98 3.16
C SER A 57 -9.31 -11.99 1.91
N PHE A 58 -8.84 -10.84 1.40
CA PHE A 58 -8.10 -10.75 0.14
C PHE A 58 -6.92 -11.74 0.06
N LYS A 59 -6.05 -11.73 1.08
CA LYS A 59 -4.86 -12.60 1.11
C LYS A 59 -5.22 -14.08 1.21
N GLU A 60 -6.28 -14.42 1.93
CA GLU A 60 -6.75 -15.80 2.06
C GLU A 60 -7.31 -16.32 0.73
N LEU A 61 -8.13 -15.51 0.04
CA LEU A 61 -8.70 -15.86 -1.27
C LEU A 61 -7.62 -16.05 -2.33
N ILE A 62 -6.65 -15.13 -2.41
CA ILE A 62 -5.52 -15.27 -3.33
C ILE A 62 -4.66 -16.48 -2.96
N GLY A 63 -4.39 -16.70 -1.67
CA GLY A 63 -3.65 -17.87 -1.20
C GLY A 63 -4.31 -19.18 -1.59
N HIS A 64 -5.64 -19.25 -1.48
CA HIS A 64 -6.37 -20.43 -1.91
C HIS A 64 -6.29 -20.66 -3.42
N ALA A 65 -6.31 -19.60 -4.23
CA ALA A 65 -6.08 -19.73 -5.68
C ALA A 65 -4.68 -20.30 -5.99
N VAL A 66 -3.64 -19.87 -5.26
CA VAL A 66 -2.27 -20.40 -5.39
C VAL A 66 -2.23 -21.88 -5.01
N GLU A 67 -2.87 -22.29 -3.92
CA GLU A 67 -2.94 -23.69 -3.49
C GLU A 67 -3.60 -24.57 -4.56
N LEU A 68 -4.73 -24.14 -5.11
CA LEU A 68 -5.43 -24.83 -6.20
C LEU A 68 -4.52 -25.01 -7.42
N LEU A 69 -3.83 -23.94 -7.85
CA LEU A 69 -2.96 -23.97 -9.02
C LEU A 69 -1.71 -24.85 -8.80
N ARG A 70 -1.09 -24.78 -7.62
CA ARG A 70 0.02 -25.68 -7.26
C ARG A 70 -0.42 -27.14 -7.20
N GLY A 71 -1.67 -27.41 -6.78
CA GLY A 71 -2.23 -28.76 -6.73
C GLY A 71 -2.34 -29.46 -8.09
N VAL A 72 -2.33 -28.69 -9.19
CA VAL A 72 -2.43 -29.20 -10.56
C VAL A 72 -1.24 -28.77 -11.43
N GLU A 73 -0.09 -28.53 -10.81
CA GLU A 73 1.12 -28.06 -11.48
C GLU A 73 1.61 -29.03 -12.56
N ALA A 74 1.54 -30.35 -12.31
CA ALA A 74 2.04 -31.36 -13.24
C ALA A 74 1.33 -31.29 -14.61
N GLU A 75 0.02 -31.09 -14.61
CA GLU A 75 -0.78 -30.85 -15.80
C GLU A 75 -0.56 -29.44 -16.38
N GLY A 76 -0.41 -28.44 -15.50
CA GLY A 76 -0.24 -27.03 -15.86
C GLY A 76 1.06 -26.67 -16.57
N MET A 77 2.13 -27.45 -16.41
CA MET A 77 3.42 -27.21 -17.08
C MET A 77 3.35 -27.19 -18.62
N ALA A 78 2.28 -27.75 -19.21
CA ALA A 78 2.05 -27.72 -20.65
C ALA A 78 1.08 -26.62 -21.12
N ASP A 79 0.59 -25.76 -20.21
CA ASP A 79 -0.47 -24.78 -20.48
C ASP A 79 -0.04 -23.34 -20.11
N PRO A 80 0.08 -22.42 -21.08
CA PRO A 80 0.42 -21.03 -20.80
C PRO A 80 -0.62 -20.31 -19.92
N VAL A 81 -1.89 -20.72 -19.93
CA VAL A 81 -2.94 -20.10 -19.12
C VAL A 81 -2.74 -20.39 -17.63
N TRP A 82 -2.22 -21.56 -17.27
CA TRP A 82 -1.86 -21.89 -15.89
C TRP A 82 -0.72 -21.00 -15.39
N TYR A 83 0.34 -20.85 -16.20
CA TYR A 83 1.46 -19.94 -15.91
C TYR A 83 1.00 -18.50 -15.68
N TYR A 84 0.08 -17.99 -16.53
CA TYR A 84 -0.52 -16.68 -16.34
C TYR A 84 -1.27 -16.56 -15.01
N ARG A 85 -2.14 -17.54 -14.70
CA ARG A 85 -2.96 -17.52 -13.47
C ARG A 85 -2.11 -17.59 -12.21
N ILE A 86 -1.14 -18.50 -12.12
CA ILE A 86 -0.31 -18.63 -10.92
C ILE A 86 0.64 -17.44 -10.79
N GLY A 87 1.19 -16.94 -11.89
CA GLY A 87 2.00 -15.72 -11.89
C GLY A 87 1.22 -14.50 -11.40
N THR A 88 -0.03 -14.34 -11.84
CA THR A 88 -0.91 -13.25 -11.39
C THR A 88 -1.29 -13.41 -9.92
N ALA A 89 -1.60 -14.62 -9.45
CA ALA A 89 -1.88 -14.88 -8.05
C ALA A 89 -0.68 -14.56 -7.15
N LEU A 90 0.53 -14.94 -7.56
CA LEU A 90 1.78 -14.65 -6.84
C LEU A 90 2.09 -13.14 -6.83
N TYR A 91 1.79 -12.42 -7.91
CA TYR A 91 1.89 -10.94 -7.91
C TYR A 91 1.01 -10.33 -6.80
N TRP A 92 -0.23 -10.79 -6.65
CA TRP A 92 -1.13 -10.34 -5.59
C TRP A 92 -0.71 -10.77 -4.17
N GLN A 93 0.25 -11.70 -4.04
CA GLN A 93 0.86 -12.08 -2.76
C GLN A 93 2.13 -11.29 -2.43
N ASP A 94 2.48 -10.27 -3.22
CA ASP A 94 3.76 -9.56 -3.13
C ASP A 94 4.98 -10.51 -3.35
N GLU A 95 4.83 -11.56 -4.17
CA GLU A 95 5.88 -12.49 -4.58
C GLU A 95 6.34 -12.21 -6.03
N GLU A 96 6.76 -10.98 -6.33
CA GLU A 96 6.97 -10.52 -7.71
C GLU A 96 8.12 -11.23 -8.43
N GLU A 97 9.16 -11.70 -7.74
CA GLU A 97 10.22 -12.50 -8.34
C GLU A 97 9.69 -13.86 -8.83
N SER A 98 8.87 -14.51 -8.01
CA SER A 98 8.19 -15.76 -8.38
C SER A 98 7.21 -15.50 -9.52
N ALA A 99 6.39 -14.45 -9.40
CA ALA A 99 5.41 -14.05 -10.40
C ALA A 99 6.04 -13.82 -11.77
N LEU A 100 7.17 -13.07 -11.83
CA LEU A 100 7.91 -12.86 -13.07
C LEU A 100 8.33 -14.16 -13.73
N THR A 101 8.85 -15.12 -12.95
CA THR A 101 9.28 -16.42 -13.49
C THR A 101 8.13 -17.14 -14.21
N TYR A 102 6.93 -17.16 -13.60
CA TYR A 102 5.77 -17.79 -14.22
C TYR A 102 5.20 -16.98 -15.40
N LEU A 103 5.12 -15.65 -15.28
CA LEU A 103 4.57 -14.79 -16.33
C LEU A 103 5.47 -14.72 -17.57
N GLU A 104 6.80 -14.71 -17.40
CA GLU A 104 7.75 -14.79 -18.51
C GLU A 104 7.67 -16.14 -19.21
N GLN A 105 7.47 -17.24 -18.47
CA GLN A 105 7.23 -18.56 -19.05
C GLN A 105 5.89 -18.61 -19.80
N CYS A 106 4.84 -17.94 -19.32
CA CYS A 106 3.59 -17.76 -20.06
C CYS A 106 3.85 -17.12 -21.43
N LEU A 107 4.58 -16.01 -21.48
CA LEU A 107 4.91 -15.33 -22.75
C LEU A 107 5.85 -16.12 -23.64
N ALA A 108 6.74 -16.93 -23.08
CA ALA A 108 7.61 -17.81 -23.86
C ALA A 108 6.79 -18.90 -24.59
N MET A 109 5.71 -19.39 -23.96
CA MET A 109 4.81 -20.41 -24.52
C MET A 109 3.74 -19.82 -25.43
N ASP A 110 3.21 -18.64 -25.08
CA ASP A 110 2.23 -17.87 -25.84
C ASP A 110 2.67 -16.40 -25.96
N PRO A 111 3.48 -16.06 -26.99
CA PRO A 111 3.92 -14.68 -27.23
C PRO A 111 2.78 -13.72 -27.59
N THR A 112 1.57 -14.21 -27.85
CA THR A 112 0.39 -13.40 -28.20
C THR A 112 -0.48 -13.06 -27.00
N ASN A 113 -0.12 -13.52 -25.79
CA ASN A 113 -0.86 -13.23 -24.58
C ASN A 113 -0.94 -11.71 -24.33
N GLU A 114 -2.16 -11.17 -24.31
CA GLU A 114 -2.41 -9.74 -24.22
C GLU A 114 -2.22 -9.16 -22.81
N HIS A 115 -2.28 -10.00 -21.76
CA HIS A 115 -2.38 -9.55 -20.37
C HIS A 115 -1.09 -9.73 -19.56
N ALA A 116 -0.34 -10.81 -19.80
CA ALA A 116 0.91 -11.11 -19.10
C ALA A 116 1.94 -9.95 -19.15
N PRO A 117 2.14 -9.22 -20.27
CA PRO A 117 3.08 -8.11 -20.31
C PRO A 117 2.78 -7.00 -19.30
N GLU A 118 1.50 -6.70 -19.07
CA GLU A 118 1.10 -5.67 -18.11
C GLU A 118 1.48 -6.08 -16.68
N VAL A 119 1.16 -7.32 -16.29
CA VAL A 119 1.48 -7.83 -14.95
C VAL A 119 3.00 -7.94 -14.73
N ILE A 120 3.77 -8.30 -15.77
CA ILE A 120 5.24 -8.31 -15.73
C ILE A 120 5.79 -6.90 -15.46
N GLU A 121 5.29 -5.89 -16.16
CA GLU A 121 5.72 -4.50 -15.93
C GLU A 121 5.34 -4.01 -14.54
N GLN A 122 4.17 -4.42 -14.00
CA GLN A 122 3.81 -4.15 -12.62
C GLN A 122 4.77 -4.82 -11.62
N CYS A 123 5.14 -6.08 -11.84
CA CYS A 123 6.12 -6.80 -11.04
C CYS A 123 7.48 -6.08 -11.03
N LYS A 124 8.00 -5.72 -12.23
CA LYS A 124 9.27 -4.99 -12.35
C LYS A 124 9.24 -3.66 -11.60
N ARG A 125 8.16 -2.87 -11.75
CA ARG A 125 7.99 -1.61 -11.02
C ARG A 125 7.99 -1.83 -9.51
N ALA A 126 7.33 -2.87 -9.02
CA ALA A 126 7.30 -3.17 -7.58
C ALA A 126 8.67 -3.59 -7.04
N LEU A 127 9.43 -4.36 -7.82
CA LEU A 127 10.80 -4.73 -7.50
C LEU A 127 11.73 -3.51 -7.53
N ASP A 128 11.62 -2.66 -8.54
CA ASP A 128 12.42 -1.43 -8.65
C ASP A 128 12.19 -0.52 -7.45
N ARG A 129 10.92 -0.32 -7.05
CA ARG A 129 10.59 0.46 -5.85
C ARG A 129 11.28 -0.07 -4.58
N ARG A 130 11.49 -1.39 -4.48
CA ARG A 130 12.11 -2.05 -3.31
C ARG A 130 13.63 -2.20 -3.41
N ARG A 131 14.20 -2.19 -4.61
CA ARG A 131 15.61 -2.58 -4.85
C ARG A 131 16.49 -1.46 -5.39
N VAL A 132 15.93 -0.52 -6.15
CA VAL A 132 16.71 0.53 -6.80
C VAL A 132 16.95 1.68 -5.83
N VAL A 133 18.19 1.79 -5.36
CA VAL A 133 18.63 2.94 -4.56
C VAL A 133 18.94 4.10 -5.49
N ARG A 134 18.27 5.23 -5.29
CA ARG A 134 18.48 6.47 -6.07
C ARG A 134 18.52 7.69 -5.15
N PRO A 135 19.15 8.81 -5.56
CA PRO A 135 19.11 10.06 -4.81
C PRO A 135 17.67 10.46 -4.45
N VAL A 136 17.50 11.09 -3.28
CA VAL A 136 16.18 11.60 -2.88
C VAL A 136 16.04 13.01 -3.39
N GLU A 137 14.99 13.24 -4.17
CA GLU A 137 14.64 14.53 -4.78
C GLU A 137 13.21 14.88 -4.39
N LEU A 138 12.84 16.17 -4.45
CA LEU A 138 11.49 16.62 -4.13
C LEU A 138 10.41 15.87 -4.94
N LYS A 139 10.69 15.55 -6.22
CA LYS A 139 9.75 14.77 -7.05
C LYS A 139 9.41 13.41 -6.44
N ARG A 140 10.36 12.75 -5.78
CA ARG A 140 10.10 11.46 -5.12
C ARG A 140 9.25 11.60 -3.86
N LEU A 141 9.30 12.75 -3.20
CA LEU A 141 8.34 13.07 -2.15
C LEU A 141 6.96 13.27 -2.79
N VAL A 142 6.86 14.06 -3.86
CA VAL A 142 5.60 14.26 -4.61
C VAL A 142 5.00 12.93 -5.10
N ASP A 143 5.80 12.00 -5.63
CA ASP A 143 5.36 10.68 -6.08
C ASP A 143 4.60 9.92 -4.98
N PHE A 144 5.04 10.04 -3.72
CA PHE A 144 4.34 9.44 -2.59
C PHE A 144 2.94 10.03 -2.41
N PHE A 145 2.79 11.36 -2.47
CA PHE A 145 1.49 12.00 -2.30
C PHE A 145 0.57 11.75 -3.50
N GLU A 146 1.10 11.74 -4.73
CA GLU A 146 0.34 11.38 -5.94
C GLU A 146 -0.15 9.93 -5.90
N THR A 147 0.71 8.99 -5.46
CA THR A 147 0.36 7.56 -5.37
C THR A 147 -0.74 7.29 -4.34
N ASN A 148 -0.79 8.08 -3.26
CA ASN A 148 -1.76 7.91 -2.17
C ASN A 148 -2.98 8.85 -2.31
N ASP A 149 -3.10 9.57 -3.43
CA ASP A 149 -4.17 10.55 -3.67
C ASP A 149 -4.31 11.59 -2.54
N TYR A 150 -3.18 12.03 -2.00
CA TYR A 150 -3.13 13.05 -0.95
C TYR A 150 -3.06 14.45 -1.53
N ALA A 151 -3.83 15.37 -0.97
CA ALA A 151 -3.75 16.78 -1.34
C ALA A 151 -2.40 17.38 -0.91
N TYR A 152 -1.74 18.11 -1.80
CA TYR A 152 -0.48 18.79 -1.51
C TYR A 152 -0.34 20.07 -2.33
N ASP A 153 0.59 20.92 -1.91
CA ASP A 153 1.04 22.11 -2.62
C ASP A 153 2.57 22.20 -2.52
N VAL A 154 3.24 22.74 -3.55
CA VAL A 154 4.70 22.89 -3.55
C VAL A 154 5.06 24.36 -3.62
N LYS A 155 5.75 24.85 -2.58
CA LYS A 155 6.23 26.24 -2.44
C LYS A 155 7.65 26.25 -1.92
N ASP A 156 8.49 27.12 -2.48
CA ASP A 156 9.89 27.31 -2.04
C ASP A 156 10.70 26.00 -1.91
N ASN A 157 10.51 25.08 -2.87
CA ASN A 157 11.13 23.75 -2.89
C ASN A 157 10.77 22.87 -1.66
N ARG A 158 9.60 23.10 -1.08
CA ARG A 158 9.02 22.32 0.02
C ARG A 158 7.62 21.87 -0.36
N LEU A 159 7.29 20.65 0.02
CA LEU A 159 5.94 20.11 -0.12
C LEU A 159 5.15 20.43 1.15
N HIS A 160 3.99 21.03 0.99
CA HIS A 160 3.05 21.40 2.04
C HIS A 160 1.78 20.57 1.90
N THR A 161 1.24 20.09 3.02
CA THR A 161 0.00 19.33 3.05
C THR A 161 -0.69 19.48 4.41
N GLY A 162 -1.93 19.02 4.51
CA GLY A 162 -2.67 18.95 5.77
C GLY A 162 -3.50 17.68 5.85
N PHE A 163 -3.50 17.06 7.02
CA PHE A 163 -4.35 15.92 7.38
C PHE A 163 -5.36 16.35 8.45
N THR A 164 -6.04 15.41 9.09
CA THR A 164 -7.10 15.73 10.06
C THR A 164 -6.59 16.60 11.21
N ASN A 165 -5.46 16.23 11.83
CA ASN A 165 -5.03 16.82 13.12
C ASN A 165 -3.93 17.87 12.97
N GLY A 166 -3.18 17.86 11.86
CA GLY A 166 -2.10 18.81 11.63
C GLY A 166 -1.91 19.26 10.19
N PHE A 167 -0.96 20.19 10.04
CA PHE A 167 -0.36 20.54 8.76
C PHE A 167 1.11 20.15 8.75
N TYR A 168 1.63 19.86 7.56
CA TYR A 168 2.91 19.20 7.39
C TYR A 168 3.72 19.83 6.26
N VAL A 169 5.03 19.79 6.44
CA VAL A 169 6.03 20.29 5.50
C VAL A 169 7.11 19.24 5.33
N PHE A 170 7.37 18.88 4.07
CA PHE A 170 8.38 17.92 3.67
C PHE A 170 9.37 18.59 2.74
N SER A 171 10.66 18.33 2.94
CA SER A 171 11.69 18.88 2.06
C SER A 171 12.93 18.00 2.02
N VAL A 172 13.64 18.08 0.91
CA VAL A 172 14.98 17.52 0.79
C VAL A 172 15.97 18.63 1.15
N VAL A 173 16.81 18.38 2.13
CA VAL A 173 17.75 19.36 2.70
C VAL A 173 19.19 18.85 2.63
N ASN A 174 20.14 19.71 3.00
CA ASN A 174 21.57 19.39 3.03
C ASN A 174 22.09 18.85 1.68
N ASP A 175 21.70 19.51 0.58
CA ASP A 175 22.10 19.15 -0.79
C ASP A 175 21.74 17.69 -1.16
N GLY A 176 20.52 17.27 -0.82
CA GLY A 176 20.06 15.90 -1.09
C GLY A 176 20.43 14.88 0.00
N ALA A 177 21.18 15.28 1.03
CA ALA A 177 21.69 14.35 2.02
C ALA A 177 20.66 13.90 3.06
N ASP A 178 19.59 14.69 3.30
CA ASP A 178 18.57 14.35 4.28
C ASP A 178 17.17 14.75 3.81
N VAL A 179 16.18 13.97 4.25
CA VAL A 179 14.76 14.32 4.16
C VAL A 179 14.34 14.93 5.50
N SER A 180 13.86 16.17 5.46
CA SER A 180 13.25 16.85 6.60
C SER A 180 11.74 16.70 6.53
N MET A 181 11.16 16.19 7.60
CA MET A 181 9.72 16.03 7.77
C MET A 181 9.30 16.75 9.04
N TRP A 182 8.39 17.70 8.90
CA TRP A 182 7.93 18.53 9.99
C TRP A 182 6.41 18.65 9.95
N GLY A 183 5.78 18.68 11.12
CA GLY A 183 4.35 18.88 11.24
C GLY A 183 4.01 19.62 12.52
N ALA A 184 2.84 20.23 12.54
CA ALA A 184 2.30 20.87 13.72
C ALA A 184 0.79 20.81 13.75
N VAL A 185 0.25 20.89 14.96
CA VAL A 185 -1.16 21.21 15.17
C VAL A 185 -1.45 22.61 14.61
N ARG A 186 -2.64 22.80 14.04
CA ARG A 186 -3.06 24.05 13.41
C ARG A 186 -3.14 25.21 14.40
N GLU A 187 -3.68 24.95 15.59
CA GLU A 187 -3.88 25.98 16.58
C GLU A 187 -2.61 26.35 17.33
N GLU A 188 -2.50 27.65 17.57
CA GLU A 188 -1.47 28.25 18.41
C GLU A 188 -2.11 28.68 19.72
N VAL A 189 -1.62 28.16 20.82
CA VAL A 189 -2.32 28.28 22.11
C VAL A 189 -1.60 29.21 23.10
N SER A 190 -2.32 29.60 24.15
CA SER A 190 -1.78 30.45 25.21
C SER A 190 -0.53 29.84 25.87
N MET A 191 0.39 30.72 26.28
CA MET A 191 1.57 30.37 27.07
C MET A 191 1.23 29.60 28.36
N GLU A 192 0.03 29.77 28.90
CA GLU A 192 -0.44 29.04 30.09
C GLU A 192 -0.45 27.51 29.89
N LEU A 193 -0.62 27.03 28.65
CA LEU A 193 -0.60 25.60 28.34
C LEU A 193 0.81 25.03 28.15
N ARG A 194 1.86 25.87 28.16
CA ARG A 194 3.24 25.44 27.86
C ARG A 194 3.71 24.29 28.74
N SER A 195 3.50 24.38 30.05
CA SER A 195 3.95 23.33 30.99
C SER A 195 3.28 21.98 30.69
N ARG A 196 1.98 22.01 30.39
CA ARG A 196 1.20 20.82 30.04
C ARG A 196 1.65 20.20 28.72
N LEU A 197 1.89 21.03 27.70
CA LEU A 197 2.37 20.58 26.39
C LEU A 197 3.78 19.99 26.48
N LEU A 198 4.67 20.59 27.28
CA LEU A 198 6.01 20.05 27.51
C LEU A 198 5.97 18.69 28.19
N GLN A 199 5.08 18.51 29.17
CA GLN A 199 4.89 17.20 29.81
C GLN A 199 4.43 16.15 28.78
N ALA A 200 3.43 16.47 27.96
CA ALA A 200 2.96 15.58 26.90
C ALA A 200 4.08 15.21 25.91
N CYS A 201 4.93 16.17 25.53
CA CYS A 201 6.07 15.92 24.66
C CYS A 201 7.11 14.99 25.32
N ASN A 202 7.40 15.20 26.60
CA ASN A 202 8.34 14.36 27.34
C ASN A 202 7.83 12.92 27.48
N ASP A 203 6.55 12.76 27.81
CA ASP A 203 5.93 11.44 27.94
C ASP A 203 5.98 10.67 26.60
N TRP A 204 5.65 11.35 25.49
CA TRP A 204 5.77 10.77 24.16
C TRP A 204 7.21 10.39 23.81
N ASN A 205 8.14 11.33 23.92
CA ASN A 205 9.55 11.11 23.57
C ASN A 205 10.23 10.05 24.46
N ALA A 206 9.72 9.80 25.68
CA ALA A 206 10.22 8.77 26.58
C ALA A 206 9.67 7.37 26.26
N SER A 207 8.50 7.28 25.62
CA SER A 207 7.78 6.02 25.38
C SER A 207 7.75 5.59 23.91
N THR A 208 8.03 6.50 22.99
CA THR A 208 7.93 6.29 21.55
C THR A 208 9.23 6.66 20.86
N THR A 209 9.56 5.95 19.79
CA THR A 209 10.82 6.17 19.06
C THR A 209 10.76 7.35 18.09
N TRP A 210 9.57 7.67 17.54
CA TRP A 210 9.36 8.75 16.57
C TRP A 210 7.88 9.19 16.55
N PRO A 211 7.58 10.39 16.03
CA PRO A 211 8.54 11.46 15.73
C PRO A 211 9.05 12.08 17.03
N LYS A 212 10.09 12.93 16.92
CA LYS A 212 10.46 13.80 18.03
C LYS A 212 9.41 14.90 18.11
N VAL A 213 8.81 15.08 19.28
CA VAL A 213 7.80 16.13 19.51
C VAL A 213 8.32 17.20 20.44
N TYR A 214 7.88 18.44 20.25
CA TYR A 214 8.31 19.58 21.06
C TYR A 214 7.33 20.74 20.99
N VAL A 215 7.52 21.71 21.89
CA VAL A 215 6.74 22.95 21.94
C VAL A 215 7.60 24.11 21.44
N ALA A 216 7.18 24.75 20.35
CA ALA A 216 7.77 25.99 19.86
C ALA A 216 7.06 27.19 20.49
N SER A 217 7.84 28.14 21.04
CA SER A 217 7.31 29.47 21.38
C SER A 217 7.42 30.36 20.15
N LEU A 218 6.32 31.00 19.79
CA LEU A 218 6.25 31.98 18.70
C LEU A 218 6.60 33.39 19.21
N ASP A 219 6.88 34.30 18.30
CA ASP A 219 7.32 35.67 18.63
C ASP A 219 6.28 36.46 19.44
N ASP A 220 5.01 36.13 19.30
CA ASP A 220 3.89 36.72 20.04
C ASP A 220 3.59 36.03 21.38
N GLY A 221 4.42 35.06 21.78
CA GLY A 221 4.29 34.30 23.02
C GLY A 221 3.35 33.10 22.94
N ARG A 222 2.62 32.90 21.83
CA ARG A 222 1.81 31.69 21.64
C ARG A 222 2.69 30.45 21.50
N GLN A 223 2.09 29.31 21.79
CA GLN A 223 2.76 28.01 21.83
C GLN A 223 2.23 27.15 20.70
N ARG A 224 3.12 26.48 19.98
CA ARG A 224 2.77 25.52 18.93
C ARG A 224 3.32 24.15 19.29
N LEU A 225 2.47 23.14 19.16
CA LEU A 225 2.84 21.73 19.31
C LEU A 225 3.34 21.19 17.98
N CYS A 226 4.58 20.71 17.95
CA CYS A 226 5.28 20.31 16.74
C CYS A 226 5.76 18.86 16.81
N ALA A 227 5.89 18.24 15.65
CA ALA A 227 6.54 16.95 15.42
C ALA A 227 7.59 17.10 14.32
N GLU A 228 8.74 16.46 14.48
CA GLU A 228 9.84 16.53 13.52
C GLU A 228 10.57 15.19 13.42
N GLN A 229 11.01 14.88 12.20
CA GLN A 229 11.88 13.76 11.92
C GLN A 229 12.79 14.05 10.73
N TYR A 230 14.04 13.61 10.84
CA TYR A 230 15.00 13.60 9.74
C TYR A 230 15.31 12.17 9.34
N VAL A 231 15.50 11.94 8.05
CA VAL A 231 15.98 10.68 7.50
C VAL A 231 17.19 10.96 6.64
N THR A 232 18.31 10.32 6.97
CA THR A 232 19.52 10.43 6.15
C THR A 232 19.33 9.67 4.85
N ALA A 233 19.59 10.36 3.75
CA ALA A 233 19.41 9.91 2.38
C ALA A 233 20.68 10.14 1.51
N ARG A 234 21.83 10.44 2.14
CA ARG A 234 23.09 10.76 1.45
C ARG A 234 23.56 9.73 0.43
N LEU A 235 23.28 8.45 0.65
CA LEU A 235 23.62 7.36 -0.28
C LEU A 235 22.44 6.96 -1.18
N GLY A 236 21.38 7.77 -1.19
CA GLY A 236 20.10 7.43 -1.79
C GLY A 236 19.25 6.54 -0.89
N LEU A 237 18.00 6.37 -1.30
CA LEU A 237 17.02 5.43 -0.73
C LEU A 237 16.27 4.76 -1.88
N THR A 238 15.78 3.54 -1.65
CA THR A 238 14.72 2.96 -2.48
C THR A 238 13.41 3.71 -2.26
N ASP A 239 12.45 3.62 -3.19
CA ASP A 239 11.15 4.28 -3.02
C ASP A 239 10.41 3.68 -1.81
N SER A 240 10.48 2.37 -1.61
CA SER A 240 9.90 1.72 -0.43
C SER A 240 10.51 2.24 0.87
N GLN A 241 11.84 2.41 0.96
CA GLN A 241 12.47 2.98 2.15
C GLN A 241 12.03 4.42 2.40
N LEU A 242 11.94 5.25 1.35
CA LEU A 242 11.49 6.63 1.48
C LEU A 242 10.02 6.70 1.92
N PHE A 243 9.14 5.96 1.25
CA PHE A 243 7.69 6.02 1.46
C PHE A 243 7.31 5.49 2.83
N VAL A 244 7.96 4.42 3.31
CA VAL A 244 7.77 3.91 4.67
C VAL A 244 8.15 4.95 5.73
N ASN A 245 9.15 5.80 5.48
CA ASN A 245 9.50 6.86 6.41
C ASN A 245 8.48 8.02 6.40
N LEU A 246 7.98 8.40 5.22
CA LEU A 246 6.94 9.43 5.08
C LEU A 246 5.64 8.99 5.77
N ASP A 247 5.15 7.80 5.44
CA ASP A 247 3.94 7.23 6.03
C ASP A 247 4.05 7.10 7.56
N ARG A 248 5.16 6.55 8.05
CA ARG A 248 5.41 6.41 9.49
C ARG A 248 5.39 7.74 10.21
N PHE A 249 6.03 8.76 9.64
CA PHE A 249 6.04 10.10 10.21
C PHE A 249 4.63 10.68 10.28
N ILE A 250 3.88 10.65 9.17
CA ILE A 250 2.50 11.14 9.08
C ILE A 250 1.61 10.43 10.11
N SER A 251 1.58 9.10 10.07
CA SER A 251 0.72 8.27 10.92
C SER A 251 1.03 8.46 12.42
N SER A 252 2.32 8.51 12.78
CA SER A 252 2.72 8.66 14.19
C SER A 252 2.47 10.10 14.70
N ALA A 253 2.72 11.11 13.86
CA ALA A 253 2.43 12.50 14.21
C ALA A 253 0.92 12.76 14.33
N GLU A 254 0.10 12.29 13.38
CA GLU A 254 -1.37 12.39 13.46
C GLU A 254 -1.91 11.69 14.71
N SER A 255 -1.38 10.51 15.07
CA SER A 255 -1.76 9.82 16.30
C SER A 255 -1.42 10.63 17.56
N PHE A 256 -0.23 11.23 17.63
CA PHE A 256 0.16 12.07 18.75
C PHE A 256 -0.72 13.33 18.84
N PHE A 257 -0.92 14.02 17.71
CA PHE A 257 -1.73 15.23 17.65
C PHE A 257 -3.17 14.95 18.03
N LYS A 258 -3.78 13.87 17.53
CA LYS A 258 -5.12 13.45 17.92
C LYS A 258 -5.25 13.27 19.44
N ASP A 259 -4.37 12.49 20.06
CA ASP A 259 -4.40 12.26 21.52
C ASP A 259 -4.22 13.57 22.31
N GLN A 260 -3.36 14.49 21.84
CA GLN A 260 -3.18 15.78 22.51
C GLN A 260 -4.37 16.71 22.31
N ILE A 261 -5.02 16.72 21.14
CA ILE A 261 -6.24 17.49 20.88
C ILE A 261 -7.38 17.01 21.77
N GLU A 262 -7.58 15.70 21.90
CA GLU A 262 -8.59 15.11 22.80
C GLU A 262 -8.36 15.50 24.26
N ARG A 263 -7.10 15.56 24.71
CA ARG A 263 -6.74 15.94 26.09
C ARG A 263 -6.76 17.44 26.31
N ILE A 264 -6.43 18.24 25.28
CA ILE A 264 -6.27 19.69 25.34
C ILE A 264 -7.11 20.30 24.21
N PRO A 265 -8.43 20.48 24.41
CA PRO A 265 -9.34 20.91 23.34
C PRO A 265 -8.96 22.24 22.66
N ALA A 266 -8.25 23.13 23.36
CA ALA A 266 -7.72 24.37 22.78
C ALA A 266 -6.79 24.14 21.57
N LEU A 267 -6.25 22.93 21.38
CA LEU A 267 -5.46 22.53 20.22
C LEU A 267 -6.32 22.18 18.98
N GLY A 268 -7.59 21.83 19.16
CA GLY A 268 -8.50 21.41 18.09
C GLY A 268 -9.22 22.56 17.38
N GLY A 269 -9.04 23.80 17.85
CA GLY A 269 -9.83 24.95 17.46
C GLY A 269 -11.17 25.00 18.17
N THR A 270 -11.90 26.09 18.03
CA THR A 270 -13.33 26.09 18.33
C THR A 270 -14.04 25.32 17.22
N GLU A 271 -14.74 24.23 17.56
CA GLU A 271 -15.70 23.61 16.64
C GLU A 271 -16.65 24.71 16.13
N GLU A 272 -16.60 25.00 14.82
CA GLU A 272 -17.67 25.74 14.12
C GLU A 272 -18.81 24.80 13.75
#